data_AF-A0A959SS82-F1
#
_entry.id   AF-A0A959SS82-F1
#
_cell.length_a   1.000
_cell.length_b   1.000
_cell.length_c   1.000
_cell.angle_alpha   90.00
_cell.angle_beta   90.00
_cell.angle_gamma   90.00
#
_symmetry.space_group_name_H-M   'P 1'
#
loop_
_entity.id
_entity.type
_entity.pdbx_description
1 polymer ?
#
loop_
_entity_poly.entity_id
_entity_poly.type
_entity_poly.pdbx_seq_one_letter_code
_entity_poly.pdbx_strand_id
1 'polypeptide(L)'
;TATASQLCPGIWNVTIGDAAGCDTTVTFTIQAPPPITAVPAQSDVTCAGACDGTASAPATGGSGTLTYDWQPGNPAGDGTASVTGLCAGNWSVLITDANGCDTTLQFTIAEPLPLSIDASQTDVSCGSTCDGTAAATVSGGTPGYTYNWSPEPATGQGTANAGGLCAGTWTL
;
A
#
# COMPACT_ATOMS: atom_id res chain seq x y z
N THR A 1 -56.23 -10.92 4.73
CA THR A 1 -55.17 -9.93 4.44
C THR A 1 -54.42 -10.40 3.22
N ALA A 2 -54.23 -9.53 2.23
CA ALA A 2 -53.36 -9.83 1.08
C ALA A 2 -51.94 -9.42 1.45
N THR A 3 -50.96 -10.31 1.23
CA THR A 3 -49.54 -10.06 1.51
C THR A 3 -48.75 -10.20 0.23
N ALA A 4 -47.96 -9.16 -0.08
CA ALA A 4 -46.90 -9.24 -1.09
C ALA A 4 -45.56 -9.48 -0.39
N SER A 5 -44.70 -10.30 -0.98
CA SER A 5 -43.36 -10.62 -0.47
C SER A 5 -42.35 -10.56 -1.61
N GLN A 6 -41.06 -10.43 -1.28
CA GLN A 6 -39.95 -10.37 -2.25
C GLN A 6 -40.00 -9.17 -3.22
N LEU A 7 -40.45 -8.01 -2.74
CA LEU A 7 -40.44 -6.79 -3.55
C LEU A 7 -39.01 -6.23 -3.66
N CYS A 8 -38.55 -5.98 -4.89
CA CYS A 8 -37.30 -5.28 -5.14
C CYS A 8 -37.37 -3.81 -4.71
N PRO A 9 -36.21 -3.15 -4.47
CA PRO A 9 -36.17 -1.71 -4.27
C PRO A 9 -36.86 -0.96 -5.41
N GLY A 10 -37.70 0.01 -5.09
CA GLY A 10 -38.51 0.72 -6.07
C GLY A 10 -39.79 1.31 -5.51
N ILE A 11 -40.55 1.97 -6.37
CA ILE A 11 -41.87 2.52 -6.06
C ILE A 11 -42.92 1.47 -6.42
N TRP A 12 -43.76 1.13 -5.46
CA TRP A 12 -44.83 0.16 -5.62
C TRP A 12 -46.18 0.82 -5.39
N ASN A 13 -47.13 0.48 -6.25
CA ASN A 13 -48.51 0.97 -6.19
C ASN A 13 -49.42 -0.22 -5.90
N VAL A 14 -50.29 -0.10 -4.90
CA VAL A 14 -51.33 -1.07 -4.59
C VAL A 14 -52.68 -0.43 -4.78
N THR A 15 -53.47 -0.96 -5.71
CA THR A 15 -54.83 -0.52 -5.99
C THR A 15 -55.82 -1.47 -5.32
N ILE A 16 -56.73 -0.91 -4.53
CA ILE A 16 -57.78 -1.65 -3.81
C ILE A 16 -59.11 -1.18 -4.38
N GLY A 17 -59.89 -2.11 -4.94
CA GLY A 17 -61.22 -1.86 -5.49
C GLY A 17 -62.32 -2.56 -4.68
N ASP A 18 -63.51 -1.98 -4.65
CA ASP A 18 -64.73 -2.60 -4.14
C ASP A 18 -65.59 -3.23 -5.26
N ALA A 19 -66.65 -3.94 -4.86
CA ALA A 19 -67.56 -4.57 -5.81
C ALA A 19 -68.46 -3.58 -6.57
N ALA A 20 -68.54 -2.32 -6.12
CA ALA A 20 -69.28 -1.25 -6.76
C ALA A 20 -68.44 -0.52 -7.83
N GLY A 21 -67.15 -0.86 -7.96
CA GLY A 21 -66.23 -0.29 -8.93
C GLY A 21 -65.46 0.94 -8.45
N CYS A 22 -65.54 1.28 -7.16
CA CYS A 22 -64.68 2.32 -6.58
C CYS A 22 -63.30 1.74 -6.29
N ASP A 23 -62.23 2.49 -6.56
CA ASP A 23 -60.87 2.10 -6.19
C ASP A 23 -60.10 3.19 -5.43
N THR A 24 -59.00 2.79 -4.80
CA THR A 24 -58.03 3.67 -4.16
C THR A 24 -56.64 3.09 -4.35
N THR A 25 -55.67 3.92 -4.70
CA THR A 25 -54.28 3.51 -4.86
C THR A 25 -53.42 4.06 -3.74
N VAL A 26 -52.65 3.18 -3.09
CA VAL A 26 -51.62 3.53 -2.11
C VAL A 26 -50.25 3.31 -2.73
N THR A 27 -49.36 4.29 -2.60
CA THR A 27 -47.99 4.21 -3.06
C THR A 27 -47.03 4.08 -1.88
N PHE A 28 -46.01 3.23 -2.02
CA PHE A 28 -44.92 3.10 -1.04
C PHE A 28 -43.60 2.82 -1.74
N THR A 29 -42.50 3.10 -1.05
CA THR A 29 -41.15 2.91 -1.59
C THR A 29 -40.38 1.88 -0.78
N ILE A 30 -39.72 0.97 -1.48
CA ILE A 30 -38.75 0.04 -0.90
C ILE A 30 -37.36 0.62 -1.21
N GLN A 31 -36.60 0.98 -0.16
CA GLN A 31 -35.26 1.54 -0.32
C GLN A 31 -34.19 0.44 -0.34
N ALA A 32 -33.19 0.60 -1.20
CA ALA A 32 -31.98 -0.23 -1.15
C ALA A 32 -31.05 0.28 -0.02
N PRO A 33 -30.25 -0.61 0.62
CA PRO A 33 -29.16 -0.17 1.50
C PRO A 33 -28.19 0.76 0.75
N PRO A 34 -27.56 1.73 1.44
CA PRO A 34 -26.49 2.53 0.84
C PRO A 34 -25.35 1.63 0.33
N PRO A 35 -24.75 1.92 -0.83
CA PRO A 35 -23.62 1.12 -1.33
C PRO A 35 -22.42 1.25 -0.38
N ILE A 36 -21.58 0.21 -0.35
CA ILE A 36 -20.32 0.25 0.40
C ILE A 36 -19.38 1.22 -0.29
N THR A 37 -18.89 2.21 0.46
CA THR A 37 -17.91 3.20 0.01
C THR A 37 -16.68 3.13 0.90
N ALA A 38 -15.52 2.83 0.33
CA ALA A 38 -14.27 2.68 1.04
C ALA A 38 -13.23 3.73 0.60
N VAL A 39 -12.40 4.19 1.54
CA VAL A 39 -11.35 5.18 1.29
C VAL A 39 -9.99 4.47 1.37
N PRO A 40 -9.32 4.19 0.24
CA PRO A 40 -8.02 3.52 0.25
C PRO A 40 -6.89 4.46 0.68
N ALA A 41 -5.96 3.96 1.50
CA ALA A 41 -4.66 4.56 1.75
C ALA A 41 -3.60 3.47 1.98
N GLN A 42 -2.34 3.75 1.64
CA GLN A 42 -1.25 2.79 1.77
C GLN A 42 0.11 3.47 2.02
N SER A 43 1.09 2.68 2.46
CA SER A 43 2.51 3.04 2.50
C SER A 43 3.36 1.91 1.92
N ASP A 44 4.34 2.29 1.10
CA ASP A 44 5.32 1.38 0.49
C ASP A 44 6.33 0.86 1.52
N VAL A 45 7.10 -0.17 1.15
CA VAL A 45 8.13 -0.73 2.05
C VAL A 45 9.33 0.21 2.15
N THR A 46 10.02 0.20 3.29
CA THR A 46 11.12 1.16 3.55
C THR A 46 12.44 0.80 2.87
N CYS A 47 12.63 -0.48 2.52
CA CYS A 47 13.86 -1.05 1.99
C CYS A 47 13.54 -2.18 1.00
N ALA A 48 14.43 -2.40 0.03
CA ALA A 48 14.34 -3.54 -0.88
C ALA A 48 14.34 -4.86 -0.08
N GLY A 49 13.32 -5.69 -0.30
CA GLY A 49 13.11 -6.95 0.40
C GLY A 49 12.49 -6.83 1.80
N ALA A 50 12.17 -5.63 2.28
CA ALA A 50 11.41 -5.47 3.51
C ALA A 50 9.91 -5.78 3.32
N CYS A 51 9.23 -6.08 4.42
CA CYS A 51 7.79 -6.31 4.46
C CYS A 51 7.17 -5.47 5.58
N ASP A 52 7.38 -4.16 5.52
CA ASP A 52 6.87 -3.18 6.49
C ASP A 52 5.86 -2.20 5.89
N GLY A 53 5.37 -2.49 4.68
CA GLY A 53 4.31 -1.75 4.03
C GLY A 53 2.99 -1.87 4.78
N THR A 54 2.08 -0.92 4.53
CA THR A 54 0.77 -0.85 5.18
C THR A 54 -0.33 -0.52 4.17
N ALA A 55 -1.55 -0.96 4.47
CA ALA A 55 -2.74 -0.57 3.70
C ALA A 55 -3.93 -0.39 4.64
N SER A 56 -4.84 0.51 4.26
CA SER A 56 -6.09 0.74 4.97
C SER A 56 -7.22 1.05 3.99
N ALA A 57 -8.41 0.60 4.36
CA ALA A 57 -9.63 0.73 3.59
C ALA A 57 -10.85 0.98 4.50
N PRO A 58 -10.86 2.03 5.35
CA PRO A 58 -12.06 2.37 6.12
C PRO A 58 -13.27 2.52 5.19
N ALA A 59 -14.33 1.78 5.49
CA ALA A 59 -15.53 1.74 4.68
C ALA A 59 -16.79 2.16 5.46
N THR A 60 -17.74 2.74 4.73
CA THR A 60 -19.07 3.15 5.22
C THR A 60 -20.14 2.70 4.25
N GLY A 61 -21.42 2.76 4.66
CA GLY A 61 -22.52 2.20 3.89
C GLY A 61 -22.69 0.70 4.12
N GLY A 62 -23.33 0.00 3.19
CA GLY A 62 -23.72 -1.39 3.35
C GLY A 62 -24.77 -1.59 4.44
N SER A 63 -25.04 -2.85 4.77
CA SER A 63 -25.92 -3.25 5.85
C SER A 63 -25.20 -4.09 6.91
N GLY A 64 -25.38 -3.74 8.18
CA GLY A 64 -24.79 -4.46 9.29
C GLY A 64 -23.27 -4.28 9.39
N THR A 65 -22.60 -5.24 10.02
CA THR A 65 -21.15 -5.22 10.21
C THR A 65 -20.45 -5.58 8.90
N LEU A 66 -19.47 -4.76 8.52
CA LEU A 66 -18.59 -5.03 7.38
C LEU A 66 -17.48 -6.02 7.79
N THR A 67 -17.21 -6.96 6.90
CA THR A 67 -16.09 -7.91 6.99
C THR A 67 -15.04 -7.58 5.94
N TYR A 68 -13.79 -7.88 6.25
CA TYR A 68 -12.64 -7.56 5.40
C TYR A 68 -11.84 -8.85 5.17
N ASP A 69 -11.46 -9.11 3.93
CA ASP A 69 -10.61 -10.24 3.55
C ASP A 69 -9.47 -9.70 2.68
N TRP A 70 -8.26 -9.68 3.23
CA TRP A 70 -7.08 -9.17 2.57
C TRP A 70 -6.33 -10.29 1.85
N GLN A 71 -6.05 -10.06 0.57
CA GLN A 71 -5.34 -10.99 -0.29
C GLN A 71 -4.12 -10.32 -0.94
N PRO A 72 -3.05 -11.06 -1.28
CA PRO A 72 -2.88 -12.49 -1.05
C PRO A 72 -2.52 -12.84 0.41
N GLY A 73 -3.00 -13.97 0.91
CA GLY A 73 -2.58 -14.50 2.22
C GLY A 73 -3.38 -13.94 3.39
N ASN A 74 -2.71 -13.70 4.53
CA ASN A 74 -3.34 -13.25 5.78
C ASN A 74 -2.37 -12.30 6.52
N PRO A 75 -2.28 -11.02 6.09
CA PRO A 75 -1.37 -10.05 6.70
C PRO A 75 -1.77 -9.74 8.14
N ALA A 76 -0.89 -9.06 8.88
CA ALA A 76 -1.19 -8.65 10.24
C ALA A 76 -2.35 -7.63 10.24
N GLY A 77 -3.44 -7.94 10.94
CA GLY A 77 -4.66 -7.12 10.96
C GLY A 77 -5.73 -7.54 9.95
N ASP A 78 -5.54 -8.67 9.25
CA ASP A 78 -6.56 -9.27 8.40
C ASP A 78 -7.88 -9.49 9.16
N GLY A 79 -9.01 -9.31 8.47
CA GLY A 79 -10.33 -9.17 9.09
C GLY A 79 -10.70 -7.75 9.54
N THR A 80 -9.79 -6.78 9.43
CA THR A 80 -10.04 -5.38 9.81
C THR A 80 -9.81 -4.41 8.65
N ALA A 81 -10.16 -3.13 8.87
CA ALA A 81 -10.00 -2.09 7.86
C ALA A 81 -8.55 -1.69 7.59
N SER A 82 -7.57 -2.14 8.39
CA SER A 82 -6.17 -1.78 8.24
C SER A 82 -5.24 -2.96 8.47
N VAL A 83 -4.21 -3.07 7.65
CA VAL A 83 -3.21 -4.15 7.70
C VAL A 83 -1.79 -3.58 7.62
N THR A 84 -0.86 -4.33 8.21
CA THR A 84 0.57 -4.02 8.21
C THR A 84 1.38 -5.26 7.88
N GLY A 85 2.69 -5.07 7.68
CA GLY A 85 3.59 -6.18 7.38
C GLY A 85 3.52 -6.61 5.91
N LEU A 86 3.10 -5.71 5.01
CA LEU A 86 2.96 -6.02 3.60
C LEU A 86 4.31 -5.96 2.91
N CYS A 87 4.67 -7.03 2.20
CA CYS A 87 5.79 -7.01 1.26
C CYS A 87 5.39 -6.29 -0.04
N ALA A 88 6.38 -5.89 -0.83
CA ALA A 88 6.15 -5.35 -2.15
C ALA A 88 5.37 -6.33 -3.04
N GLY A 89 4.39 -5.82 -3.77
CA GLY A 89 3.48 -6.60 -4.57
C GLY A 89 2.07 -6.02 -4.63
N ASN A 90 1.17 -6.76 -5.28
CA ASN A 90 -0.22 -6.38 -5.43
C ASN A 90 -1.05 -7.03 -4.31
N TRP A 91 -1.86 -6.20 -3.67
CA TRP A 91 -2.77 -6.58 -2.61
C TRP A 91 -4.19 -6.18 -2.98
N SER A 92 -5.18 -6.86 -2.43
CA SER A 92 -6.58 -6.51 -2.55
C SER A 92 -7.29 -6.73 -1.24
N VAL A 93 -8.38 -5.99 -1.01
CA VAL A 93 -9.30 -6.27 0.09
C VAL A 93 -10.70 -6.41 -0.47
N LEU A 94 -11.35 -7.52 -0.13
CA LEU A 94 -12.78 -7.73 -0.34
C LEU A 94 -13.51 -7.28 0.93
N ILE A 95 -14.41 -6.31 0.77
CA ILE A 95 -15.22 -5.77 1.86
C ILE A 95 -16.66 -6.22 1.64
N THR A 96 -17.20 -7.01 2.57
CA THR A 96 -18.54 -7.61 2.43
C THR A 96 -19.44 -7.20 3.59
N ASP A 97 -20.67 -6.81 3.30
CA ASP A 97 -21.68 -6.50 4.31
C ASP A 97 -22.45 -7.75 4.78
N ALA A 98 -23.32 -7.61 5.78
CA ALA A 98 -24.06 -8.73 6.35
C ALA A 98 -25.09 -9.36 5.40
N ASN A 99 -25.46 -8.66 4.32
CA ASN A 99 -26.39 -9.13 3.30
C ASN A 99 -25.68 -9.70 2.06
N GLY A 100 -24.34 -9.75 2.07
CA GLY A 100 -23.52 -10.26 0.98
C GLY A 100 -23.27 -9.26 -0.15
N CYS A 101 -23.58 -7.97 0.02
CA CYS A 101 -23.10 -6.95 -0.91
C CYS A 101 -21.61 -6.75 -0.67
N ASP A 102 -20.84 -6.56 -1.74
CA ASP A 102 -19.39 -6.42 -1.64
C ASP A 102 -18.81 -5.25 -2.46
N THR A 103 -17.57 -4.91 -2.13
CA THR A 103 -16.70 -4.08 -2.95
C THR A 103 -15.26 -4.55 -2.80
N THR A 104 -14.46 -4.41 -3.84
CA THR A 104 -13.04 -4.80 -3.83
C THR A 104 -12.17 -3.60 -4.13
N LEU A 105 -11.13 -3.40 -3.32
CA LEU A 105 -10.06 -2.44 -3.60
C LEU A 105 -8.77 -3.16 -3.96
N GLN A 106 -7.93 -2.50 -4.76
CA GLN A 106 -6.60 -2.97 -5.12
C GLN A 106 -5.56 -1.97 -4.64
N PHE A 107 -4.43 -2.49 -4.20
CA PHE A 107 -3.27 -1.76 -3.70
C PHE A 107 -2.02 -2.32 -4.38
N THR A 108 -1.03 -1.45 -4.61
CA THR A 108 0.28 -1.87 -5.11
C THR A 108 1.32 -1.31 -4.17
N ILE A 109 1.86 -2.17 -3.32
CA ILE A 109 2.95 -1.82 -2.40
C ILE A 109 4.25 -1.88 -3.19
N ALA A 110 4.93 -0.76 -3.35
CA ALA A 110 6.21 -0.69 -4.04
C ALA A 110 7.38 -0.94 -3.08
N GLU A 111 8.55 -1.30 -3.63
CA GLU A 111 9.84 -1.28 -2.92
C GLU A 111 10.84 -0.39 -3.67
N PRO A 112 11.81 0.22 -2.95
CA PRO A 112 12.92 0.89 -3.60
C PRO A 112 13.77 -0.13 -4.36
N LEU A 113 14.51 0.33 -5.38
CA LEU A 113 15.50 -0.50 -6.06
C LEU A 113 16.52 -1.06 -5.05
N PRO A 114 17.12 -2.24 -5.29
CA PRO A 114 18.21 -2.72 -4.47
C PRO A 114 19.36 -1.70 -4.39
N LEU A 115 19.96 -1.57 -3.22
CA LEU A 115 21.15 -0.73 -3.04
C LEU A 115 22.33 -1.35 -3.82
N SER A 116 22.92 -0.57 -4.71
CA SER A 116 24.09 -0.94 -5.50
C SER A 116 25.15 0.15 -5.38
N ILE A 117 26.42 -0.26 -5.32
CA ILE A 117 27.55 0.64 -5.17
C ILE A 117 28.59 0.28 -6.23
N ASP A 118 28.97 1.27 -7.02
CA ASP A 118 30.11 1.21 -7.93
C ASP A 118 31.22 2.11 -7.39
N ALA A 119 32.46 1.61 -7.38
CA ALA A 119 33.61 2.37 -6.95
C ALA A 119 34.54 2.65 -8.14
N SER A 120 35.16 3.84 -8.13
CA SER A 120 36.21 4.23 -9.05
C SER A 120 37.36 4.85 -8.27
N GLN A 121 38.57 4.81 -8.81
CA GLN A 121 39.76 5.28 -8.11
C GLN A 121 40.80 5.87 -9.06
N THR A 122 41.64 6.73 -8.50
CA THR A 122 42.90 7.16 -9.10
C THR A 122 44.03 6.69 -8.20
N ASP A 123 44.96 5.93 -8.76
CA ASP A 123 46.12 5.42 -8.03
C ASP A 123 47.10 6.55 -7.68
N VAL A 124 47.95 6.32 -6.69
CA VAL A 124 49.00 7.26 -6.27
C VAL A 124 49.99 7.54 -7.41
N SER A 125 50.49 8.76 -7.51
CA SER A 125 51.47 9.13 -8.54
C SER A 125 52.86 8.50 -8.29
N CYS A 126 53.19 8.17 -7.03
CA CYS A 126 54.42 7.52 -6.63
C CYS A 126 54.21 6.69 -5.35
N GLY A 127 55.00 5.64 -5.13
CA GLY A 127 54.85 4.76 -3.96
C GLY A 127 55.08 5.41 -2.60
N SER A 128 55.62 6.64 -2.56
CA SER A 128 55.81 7.43 -1.35
C SER A 128 54.84 8.60 -1.20
N THR A 129 53.88 8.75 -2.12
CA THR A 129 52.84 9.78 -2.05
C THR A 129 51.51 9.16 -1.61
N CYS A 130 50.66 10.00 -1.03
CA CYS A 130 49.29 9.64 -0.67
C CYS A 130 48.34 10.59 -1.38
N ASP A 131 48.43 10.64 -2.71
CA ASP A 131 47.62 11.49 -3.59
C ASP A 131 46.54 10.70 -4.34
N GLY A 132 46.35 9.42 -3.98
CA GLY A 132 45.28 8.59 -4.51
C GLY A 132 43.90 9.10 -4.09
N THR A 133 42.90 8.81 -4.91
CA THR A 133 41.50 9.17 -4.66
C THR A 133 40.59 7.99 -4.95
N ALA A 134 39.44 7.95 -4.29
CA ALA A 134 38.37 7.00 -4.57
C ALA A 134 37.03 7.72 -4.56
N ALA A 135 36.12 7.31 -5.43
CA ALA A 135 34.77 7.82 -5.52
C ALA A 135 33.78 6.67 -5.61
N ALA A 136 32.71 6.79 -4.83
CA ALA A 136 31.61 5.83 -4.77
C ALA A 136 30.38 6.42 -5.45
N THR A 137 29.80 5.65 -6.36
CA THR A 137 28.53 5.98 -7.01
C THR A 137 27.49 5.00 -6.49
N VAL A 138 26.57 5.51 -5.69
CA VAL A 138 25.46 4.72 -5.13
C VAL A 138 24.24 4.85 -6.03
N SER A 139 23.57 3.73 -6.28
CA SER A 139 22.28 3.68 -6.96
C SER A 139 21.30 2.78 -6.21
N GLY A 140 20.00 3.03 -6.35
CA GLY A 140 18.95 2.34 -5.60
C GLY A 140 19.02 2.57 -4.08
N GLY A 141 18.32 1.74 -3.31
CA GLY A 141 18.07 1.95 -1.89
C GLY A 141 17.22 3.20 -1.60
N THR A 142 17.12 3.52 -0.31
CA THR A 142 16.39 4.72 0.17
C THR A 142 17.40 5.85 0.43
N PRO A 143 17.19 7.08 -0.09
CA PRO A 143 18.11 8.19 0.10
C PRO A 143 18.41 8.50 1.58
N GLY A 144 19.64 8.96 1.85
CA GLY A 144 20.17 9.14 3.20
C GLY A 144 21.40 8.27 3.48
N TYR A 145 22.20 7.98 2.45
CA TYR A 145 23.36 7.08 2.56
C TYR A 145 24.43 7.64 3.50
N THR A 146 25.10 6.73 4.20
CA THR A 146 26.28 7.01 5.01
C THR A 146 27.49 6.34 4.36
N TYR A 147 28.63 7.03 4.37
CA TYR A 147 29.87 6.56 3.73
C TYR A 147 30.94 6.38 4.80
N ASN A 148 31.54 5.21 4.88
CA ASN A 148 32.57 4.92 5.85
C ASN A 148 33.79 4.28 5.21
N TRP A 149 34.78 5.11 4.89
CA TRP A 149 36.02 4.64 4.31
C TRP A 149 36.91 4.04 5.40
N SER A 150 37.50 2.88 5.12
CA SER A 150 38.43 2.18 6.01
C SER A 150 39.65 1.70 5.23
N PRO A 151 40.89 2.02 5.65
CA PRO A 151 41.25 2.91 6.76
C PRO A 151 40.63 4.33 6.64
N GLU A 152 40.69 5.14 7.71
CA GLU A 152 40.16 6.50 7.65
C GLU A 152 41.00 7.35 6.67
N PRO A 153 40.39 7.95 5.63
CA PRO A 153 41.11 8.72 4.63
C PRO A 153 41.50 10.10 5.17
N ALA A 154 42.53 10.71 4.58
CA ALA A 154 42.94 12.06 4.99
C ALA A 154 41.85 13.11 4.70
N THR A 155 41.06 12.91 3.64
CA THR A 155 39.90 13.74 3.31
C THR A 155 38.72 12.89 2.85
N GLY A 156 37.50 13.39 3.07
CA GLY A 156 36.30 12.82 2.45
C GLY A 156 35.59 11.71 3.24
N GLN A 157 36.03 11.42 4.47
CA GLN A 157 35.27 10.56 5.40
C GLN A 157 33.83 11.06 5.56
N GLY A 158 32.86 10.14 5.55
CA GLY A 158 31.43 10.51 5.59
C GLY A 158 30.85 10.98 4.25
N THR A 159 31.65 11.03 3.18
CA THR A 159 31.20 11.48 1.85
C THR A 159 31.45 10.42 0.78
N ALA A 160 30.81 10.58 -0.38
CA ALA A 160 30.98 9.70 -1.53
C ALA A 160 32.39 9.74 -2.16
N ASN A 161 33.23 10.70 -1.79
CA ASN A 161 34.56 10.85 -2.36
C ASN A 161 35.60 10.85 -1.23
N ALA A 162 36.61 9.99 -1.32
CA ALA A 162 37.75 9.97 -0.42
C ALA A 162 39.04 10.39 -1.15
N GLY A 163 39.91 11.08 -0.43
CA GLY A 163 41.18 11.56 -0.95
C GLY A 163 42.31 11.43 0.05
N GLY A 164 43.53 11.60 -0.46
CA GLY A 164 44.73 11.45 0.35
C GLY A 164 45.08 9.99 0.64
N LEU A 165 44.71 9.09 -0.28
CA LEU A 165 44.87 7.65 -0.11
C LEU A 165 46.31 7.25 -0.45
N CYS A 166 46.99 6.56 0.47
CA CYS A 166 48.28 5.93 0.22
C CYS A 166 48.09 4.57 -0.49
N ALA A 167 49.18 4.05 -1.09
CA ALA A 167 49.19 2.69 -1.64
C ALA A 167 48.77 1.67 -0.58
N GLY A 168 47.73 0.89 -0.87
CA GLY A 168 47.16 -0.07 0.07
C GLY A 168 45.75 -0.50 -0.32
N THR A 169 45.14 -1.31 0.54
CA THR A 169 43.75 -1.75 0.39
C THR A 169 42.83 -0.82 1.17
N TRP A 170 41.79 -0.35 0.51
CA TRP A 170 40.75 0.50 1.08
C TRP A 170 39.38 -0.17 0.86
N THR A 171 38.49 -0.01 1.83
CA THR A 171 37.10 -0.49 1.80
C THR A 171 36.17 0.68 2.09
N LEU A 172 34.96 0.64 1.54
CA LEU A 172 33.87 1.58 1.80
C LEU A 172 32.67 0.85 2.41
#